data_AF-A0A963WXH7-F1
#
_entry.id   AF-A0A963WXH7-F1
#
_cell.length_a   1.000
_cell.length_b   1.000
_cell.length_c   1.000
_cell.angle_alpha   90.00
_cell.angle_beta   90.00
_cell.angle_gamma   90.00
#
_symmetry.space_group_name_H-M   'P 1'
#
loop_
_entity.id
_entity.type
_entity.pdbx_description
1 polymer ?
#
loop_
_entity_poly.entity_id
_entity_poly.type
_entity_poly.pdbx_seq_one_letter_code
_entity_poly.pdbx_strand_id
1 'polypeptide(L)'
;MTQNIDVASHPDEMRSIDDLKRRNAIKASRTMLLMQWPVYTVLGLIGILLPYLGSVDEVALIGTILLISAMTQIVILLKYGINPGFAWRFSLTVVTVIACILVLTGALENYFSIEQIVGGYLAGTGGYTVIEGRYSFSSRHIESVVYCGYFGGVMGLMLFTGWPDLTWWTPVTSLSLYLLALGYTARVFIYREKK
;
A
#
# COMPACT_ATOMS: atom_id res chain seq x y z
N MET A 1 -53.07 8.22 -19.59
CA MET A 1 -52.22 7.85 -20.75
C MET A 1 -50.78 7.93 -20.27
N THR A 2 -50.25 6.85 -19.73
CA THR A 2 -48.95 6.80 -19.08
C THR A 2 -47.99 6.18 -20.09
N GLN A 3 -47.12 6.99 -20.69
CA GLN A 3 -46.07 6.52 -21.59
C GLN A 3 -45.03 5.75 -20.76
N ASN A 4 -45.04 4.43 -20.87
CA ASN A 4 -43.89 3.60 -20.51
C ASN A 4 -42.75 4.00 -21.46
N ILE A 5 -41.77 4.71 -20.93
CA ILE A 5 -40.49 4.91 -21.61
C ILE A 5 -39.78 3.56 -21.51
N ASP A 6 -39.83 2.79 -22.60
CA ASP A 6 -39.01 1.60 -22.81
C ASP A 6 -37.54 2.03 -22.79
N VAL A 7 -36.91 1.94 -21.62
CA VAL A 7 -35.45 2.06 -21.47
C VAL A 7 -34.84 0.73 -21.92
N ALA A 8 -34.96 0.45 -23.22
CA ALA A 8 -34.10 -0.52 -23.88
C ALA A 8 -32.73 0.14 -24.13
N SER A 9 -32.02 0.44 -23.04
CA SER A 9 -30.61 0.85 -23.10
C SER A 9 -29.84 -0.26 -23.81
N HIS A 10 -29.27 0.06 -24.97
CA HIS A 10 -28.62 -0.91 -25.84
C HIS A 10 -27.47 -1.58 -25.08
N PRO A 11 -27.44 -2.93 -24.96
CA PRO A 11 -26.43 -3.65 -24.18
C PRO A 11 -24.99 -3.38 -24.67
N ASP A 12 -24.82 -3.00 -25.93
CA ASP A 12 -23.52 -2.62 -26.51
C ASP A 12 -22.99 -1.27 -26.01
N GLU A 13 -23.87 -0.31 -25.71
CA GLU A 13 -23.49 1.01 -25.21
C GLU A 13 -22.98 0.93 -23.76
N MET A 14 -23.64 0.09 -22.95
CA MET A 14 -23.28 -0.17 -21.55
C MET A 14 -21.92 -0.87 -21.44
N ARG A 15 -21.64 -1.84 -22.33
CA ARG A 15 -20.31 -2.47 -22.47
C ARG A 15 -19.21 -1.45 -22.77
N SER A 16 -19.48 -0.46 -23.61
CA SER A 16 -18.50 0.56 -23.99
C SER A 16 -18.10 1.48 -22.83
N ILE A 17 -19.06 1.85 -21.97
CA ILE A 17 -18.82 2.72 -20.81
C ILE A 17 -18.01 2.00 -19.74
N ASP A 18 -18.31 0.72 -19.49
CA ASP A 18 -17.58 -0.09 -18.51
C ASP A 18 -16.13 -0.35 -18.93
N ASP A 19 -15.90 -0.58 -20.22
CA ASP A 19 -14.55 -0.70 -20.77
C ASP A 19 -13.75 0.59 -20.66
N LEU A 20 -14.37 1.76 -20.88
CA LEU A 20 -13.74 3.06 -20.68
C LEU A 20 -13.38 3.32 -19.21
N LYS A 21 -14.29 3.02 -18.27
CA LYS A 21 -14.01 3.12 -16.83
C LYS A 21 -12.87 2.20 -16.42
N ARG A 22 -12.85 0.97 -16.94
CA ARG A 22 -11.78 -0.01 -16.67
C ARG A 22 -10.43 0.46 -17.20
N ARG A 23 -10.35 0.98 -18.43
CA ARG A 23 -9.11 1.53 -19.00
C ARG A 23 -8.61 2.74 -18.22
N ASN A 24 -9.51 3.62 -17.79
CA ASN A 24 -9.15 4.79 -16.98
C ASN A 24 -8.65 4.39 -15.59
N ALA A 25 -9.28 3.39 -14.95
CA ALA A 25 -8.82 2.83 -13.68
C ALA A 25 -7.42 2.22 -13.79
N ILE A 26 -7.13 1.51 -14.88
CA ILE A 26 -5.79 0.94 -15.15
C ILE A 26 -4.76 2.06 -15.35
N LYS A 27 -5.05 3.08 -16.18
CA LYS A 27 -4.13 4.21 -16.41
C LYS A 27 -3.84 5.03 -15.13
N ALA A 28 -4.87 5.29 -14.32
CA ALA A 28 -4.71 6.00 -13.05
C ALA A 28 -3.85 5.18 -12.08
N SER A 29 -4.09 3.88 -12.00
CA SER A 29 -3.32 2.97 -11.13
C SER A 29 -1.86 2.84 -11.58
N ARG A 30 -1.59 2.81 -12.89
CA ARG A 30 -0.23 2.82 -13.43
C ARG A 30 0.57 4.05 -13.01
N THR A 31 -0.02 5.22 -13.16
CA THR A 31 0.69 6.48 -12.87
C THR A 31 0.91 6.66 -11.36
N MET A 32 -0.02 6.16 -10.55
CA MET A 32 0.15 6.09 -9.09
C MET A 32 1.31 5.17 -8.68
N LEU A 33 1.33 3.92 -9.16
CA LEU A 33 2.40 2.97 -8.86
C LEU A 33 3.77 3.52 -9.30
N LEU A 34 3.79 4.27 -10.40
CA LEU A 34 5.00 4.88 -10.94
C LEU A 34 5.57 5.99 -10.03
N MET A 35 4.73 6.70 -9.28
CA MET A 35 5.18 7.71 -8.31
C MET A 35 5.62 7.09 -6.98
N GLN A 36 5.06 5.95 -6.59
CA GLN A 36 5.32 5.34 -5.27
C GLN A 36 6.61 4.53 -5.22
N TRP A 37 6.93 3.81 -6.30
CA TRP A 37 8.01 2.84 -6.26
C TRP A 37 9.40 3.42 -5.92
N PRO A 38 9.82 4.62 -6.39
CA PRO A 38 11.13 5.14 -6.04
C PRO A 38 11.20 5.47 -4.56
N VAL A 39 10.14 6.06 -4.01
CA VAL A 39 10.06 6.44 -2.60
C VAL A 39 10.12 5.20 -1.72
N TYR A 40 9.29 4.19 -1.97
CA TYR A 40 9.28 2.97 -1.15
C TYR A 40 10.58 2.18 -1.28
N THR A 41 11.20 2.15 -2.47
CA THR A 41 12.50 1.50 -2.64
C THR A 41 13.58 2.21 -1.82
N VAL A 42 13.63 3.54 -1.88
CA VAL A 42 14.64 4.34 -1.14
C VAL A 42 14.42 4.24 0.36
N LEU A 43 13.18 4.37 0.84
CA LEU A 43 12.87 4.22 2.27
C LEU A 43 13.17 2.81 2.79
N GLY A 44 12.87 1.79 1.99
CA GLY A 44 13.20 0.40 2.31
C GLY A 44 14.72 0.20 2.42
N LEU A 45 15.50 0.74 1.48
CA LEU A 45 16.97 0.68 1.55
C LEU A 45 17.51 1.44 2.76
N ILE A 46 16.99 2.65 3.04
CA ILE A 46 17.43 3.45 4.18
C ILE A 46 17.16 2.70 5.49
N GLY A 47 15.96 2.16 5.69
CA GLY A 47 15.65 1.49 6.95
C GLY A 47 16.43 0.19 7.17
N ILE A 48 16.89 -0.48 6.10
CA ILE A 48 17.83 -1.60 6.24
C ILE A 48 19.25 -1.10 6.52
N LEU A 49 19.76 -0.12 5.76
CA LEU A 49 21.17 0.25 5.81
C LEU A 49 21.52 1.12 7.02
N LEU A 50 20.65 2.07 7.40
CA LEU A 50 20.94 3.06 8.43
C LEU A 50 21.32 2.44 9.79
N PRO A 51 20.61 1.41 10.30
CA PRO A 51 20.96 0.76 11.56
C PRO A 51 22.35 0.07 11.55
N TYR A 52 22.87 -0.32 10.38
CA TYR A 52 24.22 -0.90 10.27
C TYR A 52 25.33 0.17 10.18
N LEU A 53 24.98 1.40 9.82
CA LEU A 53 25.94 2.51 9.69
C LEU A 53 26.17 3.26 11.01
N GLY A 54 25.31 3.06 12.02
CA GLY A 54 25.47 3.69 13.33
C GLY A 54 24.30 3.42 14.29
N SER A 55 24.38 4.00 15.48
CA SER A 55 23.28 3.97 16.45
C SER A 55 22.14 4.86 15.98
N VAL A 56 21.01 4.24 15.63
CA VAL A 56 19.80 4.93 15.18
C VAL A 56 18.69 4.65 16.18
N ASP A 57 17.93 5.70 16.53
CA ASP A 57 16.67 5.54 17.24
C ASP A 57 15.63 4.88 16.32
N GLU A 58 15.28 3.62 16.62
CA GLU A 58 14.34 2.84 15.81
C GLU A 58 12.96 3.48 15.73
N VAL A 59 12.47 4.08 16.83
CA VAL A 59 11.16 4.71 16.89
C VAL A 59 11.11 5.91 15.96
N ALA A 60 12.14 6.75 16.01
CA ALA A 60 12.28 7.92 15.14
C ALA A 60 12.40 7.51 13.65
N LEU A 61 13.12 6.43 13.36
CA LEU A 61 13.28 5.92 11.99
C LEU A 61 11.96 5.37 11.44
N ILE A 62 11.24 4.53 12.20
CA ILE A 62 9.92 3.99 11.80
C ILE A 62 8.94 5.14 11.58
N GLY A 63 8.85 6.06 12.54
CA GLY A 63 7.97 7.23 12.44
C GLY A 63 8.27 8.07 11.20
N THR A 64 9.55 8.31 10.88
CA THR A 64 9.95 9.05 9.69
C THR A 64 9.56 8.31 8.39
N ILE A 65 9.77 6.99 8.32
CA ILE A 65 9.38 6.18 7.17
C ILE A 65 7.86 6.23 6.95
N LEU A 66 7.07 6.08 8.02
CA LEU A 66 5.61 6.16 7.96
C LEU A 66 5.13 7.56 7.57
N LEU A 67 5.76 8.61 8.09
CA LEU A 67 5.44 10.00 7.76
C LEU A 67 5.66 10.28 6.27
N ILE A 68 6.83 9.94 5.74
CA ILE A 68 7.13 10.15 4.31
C ILE A 68 6.18 9.31 3.44
N SER A 69 5.85 8.09 3.87
CA SER A 69 4.88 7.23 3.18
C SER A 69 3.48 7.87 3.15
N ALA A 70 2.99 8.38 4.28
CA ALA A 70 1.72 9.07 4.39
C ALA A 70 1.69 10.35 3.53
N MET A 71 2.72 11.18 3.60
CA MET A 71 2.84 12.39 2.77
C MET A 71 2.80 12.05 1.28
N THR A 72 3.51 11.00 0.87
CA THR A 72 3.50 10.52 -0.52
C THR A 72 2.09 10.10 -0.96
N GLN A 73 1.37 9.36 -0.11
CA GLN A 73 -0.01 8.94 -0.38
C GLN A 73 -0.96 10.15 -0.46
N ILE A 74 -0.81 11.15 0.40
CA ILE A 74 -1.59 12.41 0.35
C ILE A 74 -1.35 13.14 -0.97
N VAL A 75 -0.09 13.33 -1.38
CA VAL A 75 0.25 13.98 -2.66
C VAL A 75 -0.40 13.26 -3.84
N ILE A 76 -0.41 11.93 -3.82
CA ILE A 76 -1.08 11.12 -4.84
C ILE A 76 -2.59 11.35 -4.83
N LEU A 77 -3.23 11.31 -3.66
CA LEU A 77 -4.67 11.56 -3.55
C LEU A 77 -5.05 12.94 -4.08
N LEU A 78 -4.29 13.98 -3.73
CA LEU A 78 -4.52 15.34 -4.21
C LEU A 78 -4.29 15.48 -5.72
N LYS A 79 -3.25 14.84 -6.27
CA LYS A 79 -2.91 14.95 -7.68
C LYS A 79 -3.89 14.20 -8.60
N TYR A 80 -4.39 13.05 -8.18
CA TYR A 80 -5.27 12.22 -9.00
C TYR A 80 -6.75 12.44 -8.71
N GLY A 81 -7.11 13.07 -7.59
CA GLY A 81 -8.51 13.34 -7.24
C GLY A 81 -9.37 12.08 -7.09
N ILE A 82 -10.69 12.24 -7.25
CA ILE A 82 -11.68 11.18 -7.05
C ILE A 82 -11.71 10.26 -8.29
N ASN A 83 -10.84 9.25 -8.27
CA ASN A 83 -10.82 8.16 -9.25
C ASN A 83 -11.36 6.85 -8.66
N PRO A 84 -11.70 5.85 -9.49
CA PRO A 84 -12.01 4.50 -8.99
C PRO A 84 -10.88 3.99 -8.08
N GLY A 85 -11.23 3.55 -6.86
CA GLY A 85 -10.26 3.18 -5.82
C GLY A 85 -9.83 4.33 -4.89
N PHE A 86 -10.38 5.54 -5.03
CA PHE A 86 -10.07 6.67 -4.14
C PHE A 86 -10.37 6.36 -2.68
N ALA A 87 -11.56 5.81 -2.37
CA ALA A 87 -11.95 5.49 -0.99
C ALA A 87 -10.94 4.53 -0.33
N TRP A 88 -10.51 3.51 -1.08
CA TRP A 88 -9.47 2.56 -0.67
C TRP A 88 -8.14 3.22 -0.36
N ARG A 89 -7.66 4.07 -1.26
CA ARG A 89 -6.39 4.79 -1.06
C ARG A 89 -6.48 5.79 0.08
N PHE A 90 -7.63 6.45 0.24
CA PHE A 90 -7.90 7.35 1.35
C PHE A 90 -7.86 6.61 2.70
N SER A 91 -8.53 5.45 2.80
CA SER A 91 -8.47 4.61 3.99
C SER A 91 -7.02 4.19 4.32
N LEU A 92 -6.24 3.78 3.33
CA LEU A 92 -4.83 3.43 3.53
C LEU A 92 -4.01 4.62 4.06
N THR A 93 -4.22 5.81 3.50
CA THR A 93 -3.57 7.04 3.97
C THR A 93 -3.93 7.33 5.42
N VAL A 94 -5.21 7.24 5.78
CA VAL A 94 -5.66 7.45 7.16
C VAL A 94 -4.99 6.44 8.11
N VAL A 95 -4.97 5.16 7.76
CA VAL A 95 -4.29 4.12 8.56
C VAL A 95 -2.79 4.41 8.71
N THR A 96 -2.12 4.85 7.64
CA THR A 96 -0.69 5.18 7.67
C THR A 96 -0.41 6.39 8.56
N VAL A 97 -1.25 7.43 8.49
CA VAL A 97 -1.18 8.62 9.37
C VAL A 97 -1.39 8.24 10.82
N ILE A 98 -2.40 7.41 11.12
CA ILE A 98 -2.67 6.94 12.49
C ILE A 98 -1.47 6.15 13.02
N ALA A 99 -0.95 5.19 12.26
CA ALA A 99 0.23 4.41 12.66
C ALA A 99 1.44 5.32 12.93
N CYS A 100 1.68 6.31 12.08
CA CYS A 100 2.73 7.31 12.26
C CYS A 100 2.57 8.10 13.57
N ILE A 101 1.36 8.60 13.85
CA ILE A 101 1.06 9.35 15.07
C ILE A 101 1.27 8.47 16.30
N LEU A 102 0.76 7.23 16.27
CA LEU A 102 0.90 6.28 17.37
C LEU A 102 2.36 5.98 17.71
N VAL A 103 3.21 5.78 16.69
CA VAL A 103 4.64 5.53 16.87
C VAL A 103 5.37 6.78 17.39
N LEU A 104 5.10 7.96 16.83
CA LEU A 104 5.85 9.17 17.19
C LEU A 104 5.45 9.76 18.54
N THR A 105 4.19 9.58 18.96
CA THR A 105 3.68 10.15 20.22
C THR A 105 3.78 9.21 21.40
N GLY A 106 4.02 7.92 21.16
CA GLY A 106 3.96 6.91 22.21
C GLY A 106 2.57 6.74 22.85
N ALA A 107 1.50 7.27 22.23
CA ALA A 107 0.17 7.37 22.84
C ALA A 107 -0.41 6.03 23.31
N LEU A 108 0.07 4.91 22.74
CA LEU A 108 -0.38 3.56 23.06
C LEU A 108 0.70 2.65 23.66
N GLU A 109 1.85 3.18 24.06
CA GLU A 109 2.95 2.37 24.62
C GLU A 109 2.55 1.54 25.85
N ASN A 110 1.54 2.00 26.61
CA ASN A 110 1.01 1.27 27.77
C ASN A 110 0.13 0.06 27.40
N TYR A 111 -0.33 -0.02 26.14
CA TYR A 111 -1.29 -1.03 25.69
C TYR A 111 -0.73 -1.95 24.60
N PHE A 112 0.11 -1.39 23.71
CA PHE A 112 0.66 -2.10 22.57
C PHE A 112 2.15 -1.81 22.44
N SER A 113 2.92 -2.85 22.16
CA SER A 113 4.33 -2.70 21.81
C SER A 113 4.47 -2.11 20.39
N ILE A 114 5.65 -1.57 20.06
CA ILE A 114 5.91 -1.03 18.73
C ILE A 114 5.82 -2.12 17.64
N GLU A 115 6.21 -3.35 17.96
CA GLU A 115 6.06 -4.53 17.10
C GLU A 115 4.59 -4.80 16.79
N GLN A 116 3.70 -4.67 17.77
CA GLN A 116 2.27 -4.88 17.57
C GLN A 116 1.64 -3.76 16.74
N ILE A 117 2.05 -2.50 16.95
CA ILE A 117 1.57 -1.34 16.17
C ILE A 117 2.02 -1.49 14.70
N VAL A 118 3.31 -1.70 14.47
CA VAL A 118 3.87 -1.86 13.12
C VAL A 118 3.37 -3.16 12.47
N GLY A 119 3.26 -4.23 13.25
CA GLY A 119 2.73 -5.51 12.79
C GLY A 119 1.28 -5.42 12.35
N GLY A 120 0.43 -4.75 13.15
CA GLY A 120 -0.95 -4.46 12.79
C GLY A 120 -1.07 -3.59 11.53
N TYR A 121 -0.22 -2.57 11.41
CA TYR A 121 -0.12 -1.76 10.19
C TYR A 121 0.26 -2.61 8.96
N LEU A 122 1.31 -3.43 9.05
CA LEU A 122 1.74 -4.30 7.94
C LEU A 122 0.68 -5.34 7.57
N ALA A 123 0.02 -5.94 8.56
CA ALA A 123 -1.05 -6.89 8.33
C ALA A 123 -2.26 -6.23 7.63
N GLY A 124 -2.67 -5.06 8.12
CA GLY A 124 -3.78 -4.29 7.54
C GLY A 124 -3.48 -3.81 6.13
N THR A 125 -2.29 -3.24 5.91
CA THR A 125 -1.87 -2.77 4.58
C THR A 125 -1.63 -3.92 3.61
N GLY A 126 -1.08 -5.05 4.06
CA GLY A 126 -0.93 -6.26 3.25
C GLY A 126 -2.27 -6.84 2.82
N GLY A 127 -3.24 -6.95 3.73
CA GLY A 127 -4.61 -7.37 3.42
C GLY A 127 -5.28 -6.43 2.43
N TYR A 128 -5.11 -5.11 2.63
CA TYR A 128 -5.54 -4.09 1.68
C TYR A 128 -4.94 -4.33 0.28
N THR A 129 -3.63 -4.55 0.18
CA THR A 129 -2.95 -4.77 -1.11
C THR A 129 -3.43 -6.04 -1.81
N VAL A 130 -3.77 -7.10 -1.07
CA VAL A 130 -4.40 -8.31 -1.65
C VAL A 130 -5.77 -7.98 -2.26
N ILE A 131 -6.60 -7.24 -1.52
CA ILE A 131 -7.95 -6.85 -1.97
C ILE A 131 -7.85 -5.92 -3.18
N GLU A 132 -7.06 -4.85 -3.12
CA GLU A 132 -6.84 -3.92 -4.24
C GLU A 132 -6.27 -4.67 -5.44
N GLY A 133 -5.30 -5.56 -5.23
CA GLY A 133 -4.74 -6.42 -6.27
C GLY A 133 -5.83 -7.18 -7.04
N ARG A 134 -6.75 -7.85 -6.34
CA ARG A 134 -7.79 -8.68 -6.96
C ARG A 134 -8.92 -7.90 -7.63
N TYR A 135 -9.31 -6.75 -7.07
CA TYR A 135 -10.47 -5.99 -7.54
C TYR A 135 -10.12 -4.86 -8.51
N SER A 136 -9.01 -4.14 -8.28
CA SER A 136 -8.63 -2.98 -9.09
C SER A 136 -7.85 -3.37 -10.36
N PHE A 137 -7.16 -4.52 -10.31
CA PHE A 137 -6.43 -5.06 -11.43
C PHE A 137 -7.09 -6.40 -11.77
N SER A 138 -7.70 -6.53 -12.94
CA SER A 138 -8.39 -7.76 -13.39
C SER A 138 -7.62 -8.45 -14.55
N SER A 139 -6.38 -8.02 -14.81
CA SER A 139 -5.51 -8.55 -15.87
C SER A 139 -4.59 -9.70 -15.39
N ARG A 140 -4.02 -10.49 -16.31
CA ARG A 140 -3.15 -11.65 -16.04
C ARG A 140 -1.84 -11.36 -15.25
N HIS A 141 -1.61 -10.15 -14.74
CA HIS A 141 -0.35 -9.75 -14.11
C HIS A 141 -0.51 -9.21 -12.67
N ILE A 142 -1.65 -9.48 -12.05
CA ILE A 142 -2.00 -9.13 -10.66
C ILE A 142 -1.16 -9.88 -9.62
N GLU A 143 -0.65 -11.05 -9.99
CA GLU A 143 -0.09 -12.02 -9.03
C GLU A 143 1.03 -11.40 -8.18
N SER A 144 1.89 -10.56 -8.75
CA SER A 144 2.95 -9.90 -7.99
C SER A 144 2.42 -8.96 -6.91
N VAL A 145 1.32 -8.24 -7.19
CA VAL A 145 0.65 -7.36 -6.20
C VAL A 145 0.06 -8.18 -5.07
N VAL A 146 -0.63 -9.28 -5.42
CA VAL A 146 -1.24 -10.15 -4.43
C VAL A 146 -0.19 -10.85 -3.56
N TYR A 147 0.90 -11.36 -4.14
CA TYR A 147 2.00 -11.94 -3.37
C TYR A 147 2.70 -10.91 -2.48
N CYS A 148 2.86 -9.67 -2.95
CA CYS A 148 3.37 -8.59 -2.12
C CYS A 148 2.45 -8.28 -0.93
N GLY A 149 1.13 -8.29 -1.15
CA GLY A 149 0.15 -8.14 -0.06
C GLY A 149 0.21 -9.29 0.95
N TYR A 150 0.30 -10.54 0.49
CA TYR A 150 0.50 -11.68 1.39
C TYR A 150 1.82 -11.59 2.14
N PHE A 151 2.90 -11.16 1.48
CA PHE A 151 4.17 -10.93 2.13
C PHE A 151 4.04 -9.90 3.26
N GLY A 152 3.45 -8.72 3.01
CA GLY A 152 3.18 -7.74 4.06
C GLY A 152 2.32 -8.28 5.20
N GLY A 153 1.29 -9.07 4.87
CA GLY A 153 0.46 -9.78 5.83
C GLY A 153 1.25 -10.69 6.76
N VAL A 154 2.10 -11.54 6.18
CA VAL A 154 2.95 -12.48 6.92
C VAL A 154 3.97 -11.74 7.78
N MET A 155 4.65 -10.72 7.24
CA MET A 155 5.58 -9.87 8.00
C MET A 155 4.90 -9.21 9.20
N GLY A 156 3.66 -8.74 9.00
CA GLY A 156 2.86 -8.14 10.06
C GLY A 156 2.51 -9.13 11.17
N LEU A 157 2.07 -10.33 10.82
CA LEU A 157 1.79 -11.40 11.78
C LEU A 157 3.04 -11.88 12.52
N MET A 158 4.17 -11.95 11.81
CA MET A 158 5.48 -12.29 12.37
C MET A 158 5.87 -11.28 13.47
N LEU A 159 5.79 -9.98 13.20
CA LEU A 159 6.01 -8.96 14.23
C LEU A 159 4.99 -9.06 15.37
N PHE A 160 3.71 -9.25 15.05
CA PHE A 160 2.64 -9.28 16.05
C PHE A 160 2.77 -10.45 17.03
N THR A 161 3.31 -11.58 16.56
CA THR A 161 3.54 -12.79 17.36
C THR A 161 4.94 -12.86 17.98
N GLY A 162 5.82 -11.92 17.63
CA GLY A 162 7.23 -11.91 18.05
C GLY A 162 8.08 -13.02 17.39
N TRP A 163 7.63 -13.60 16.28
CA TRP A 163 8.35 -14.65 15.56
C TRP A 163 8.86 -14.15 14.20
N PRO A 164 10.12 -14.40 13.81
CA PRO A 164 11.14 -15.14 14.55
C PRO A 164 11.83 -14.28 15.61
N ASP A 165 12.28 -14.94 16.69
CA ASP A 165 13.09 -14.33 17.73
C ASP A 165 14.56 -14.25 17.27
N LEU A 166 14.84 -13.26 16.42
CA LEU A 166 16.17 -13.01 15.86
C LEU A 166 16.55 -11.56 16.12
N THR A 167 17.79 -11.31 16.50
CA THR A 167 18.29 -9.96 16.85
C THR A 167 18.15 -8.95 15.70
N TRP A 168 18.20 -9.41 14.46
CA TRP A 168 18.03 -8.56 13.26
C TRP A 168 16.56 -8.42 12.83
N TRP A 169 15.64 -9.18 13.44
CA TRP A 169 14.21 -9.15 13.13
C TRP A 169 13.51 -8.04 13.91
N THR A 170 13.75 -6.80 13.48
CA THR A 170 13.17 -5.61 14.10
C THR A 170 11.95 -5.10 13.31
N PRO A 171 11.09 -4.28 13.92
CA PRO A 171 10.00 -3.61 13.21
C PRO A 171 10.49 -2.77 12.03
N VAL A 172 11.64 -2.10 12.18
CA VAL A 172 12.30 -1.35 11.10
C VAL A 172 12.58 -2.27 9.92
N THR A 173 13.27 -3.38 10.16
CA THR A 173 13.69 -4.32 9.11
C THR A 173 12.47 -4.89 8.38
N SER A 174 11.44 -5.25 9.14
CA SER A 174 10.20 -5.78 8.57
C SER A 174 9.45 -4.76 7.70
N LEU A 175 9.30 -3.52 8.19
CA LEU A 175 8.71 -2.43 7.43
C LEU A 175 9.50 -2.15 6.15
N SER A 176 10.82 -2.11 6.24
CA SER A 176 11.70 -1.85 5.12
C SER A 176 11.66 -2.94 4.05
N LEU A 177 11.67 -4.22 4.44
CA LEU A 177 11.51 -5.34 3.51
C LEU A 177 10.17 -5.26 2.77
N TYR A 178 9.09 -4.90 3.48
CA TYR A 178 7.80 -4.70 2.85
C TYR A 178 7.80 -3.54 1.84
N LEU A 179 8.41 -2.40 2.18
CA LEU A 179 8.55 -1.27 1.26
C LEU A 179 9.39 -1.60 0.02
N LEU A 180 10.46 -2.40 0.17
CA LEU A 180 11.22 -2.92 -0.96
C LEU A 180 10.37 -3.84 -1.84
N ALA A 181 9.57 -4.72 -1.25
CA ALA A 181 8.67 -5.61 -1.98
C ALA A 181 7.61 -4.81 -2.76
N LEU A 182 7.05 -3.75 -2.16
CA LEU A 182 6.13 -2.84 -2.85
C LEU A 182 6.82 -2.11 -4.00
N GLY A 183 8.01 -1.57 -3.78
CA GLY A 183 8.81 -0.91 -4.81
C GLY A 183 9.14 -1.83 -5.98
N TYR A 184 9.58 -3.06 -5.70
CA TYR A 184 9.83 -4.09 -6.71
C TYR A 184 8.57 -4.45 -7.50
N THR A 185 7.46 -4.65 -6.81
CA THR A 185 6.20 -5.04 -7.44
C THR A 185 5.67 -3.97 -8.37
N ALA A 186 5.70 -2.71 -7.94
CA ALA A 186 5.33 -1.57 -8.77
C ALA A 186 6.23 -1.46 -10.01
N ARG A 187 7.55 -1.71 -9.87
CA ARG A 187 8.47 -1.78 -11.01
C ARG A 187 8.10 -2.90 -11.98
N VAL A 188 7.88 -4.13 -11.50
CA VAL A 188 7.52 -5.28 -12.35
C VAL A 188 6.23 -5.02 -13.13
N PHE A 189 5.23 -4.45 -12.46
CA PHE A 189 3.95 -4.09 -13.08
C PHE A 189 4.16 -3.14 -14.27
N ILE A 190 5.01 -2.10 -14.11
CA ILE A 190 5.34 -1.13 -15.16
C ILE A 190 6.03 -1.77 -16.37
N TYR A 191 6.93 -2.74 -16.14
CA TYR A 191 7.71 -3.36 -17.23
C TYR A 191 6.91 -4.40 -18.02
N ARG A 192 6.06 -5.19 -17.36
CA ARG A 192 5.31 -6.27 -18.04
C ARG A 192 4.21 -5.74 -18.96
N GLU A 193 3.62 -4.59 -18.65
CA GLU A 193 2.56 -3.98 -19.47
C GLU A 193 3.09 -3.26 -20.72
N LYS A 194 4.41 -3.09 -20.86
CA LYS A 194 5.04 -2.58 -22.10
C LYS A 194 5.28 -3.66 -23.16
N LYS A 195 5.15 -4.94 -22.81
CA LYS A 195 5.31 -6.09 -23.71
C LYS A 195 3.95 -6.56 -24.19
#